data_AF-A0A965D4J6-F1
#
_entry.id   AF-A0A965D4J6-F1
#
_cell.length_a   1.000
_cell.length_b   1.000
_cell.length_c   1.000
_cell.angle_alpha   90.00
_cell.angle_beta   90.00
_cell.angle_gamma   90.00
#
_symmetry.space_group_name_H-M   'P 1'
#
loop_
_entity.id
_entity.type
_entity.pdbx_description
1 polymer ?
#
loop_
_entity_poly.entity_id
_entity_poly.type
_entity_poly.pdbx_seq_one_letter_code
_entity_poly.pdbx_strand_id
1 'polypeptide(L)'
;APYLKAHEIESIIDKVTTLTLEATLDLIERADINAERLRVKLSVDKVSTLIGQTTDTLALDTLTLEEPITLSRRRTGTKLSWIGYKSEPNHALIRAIVTAQDWVHLIKAGHSVSDIMNAQNIPEGMIWKRIRLAFLSPRLIGAILDGTTGHDLTIKKLTTIDVPLLWAEQEARFIR
;
A
#
# COMPACT_ATOMS: atom_id res chain seq x y z
N ALA A 1 12.40 42.64 0.44
CA ALA A 1 11.48 41.62 -0.09
C ALA A 1 10.30 41.53 0.86
N PRO A 2 9.03 41.59 0.42
CA PRO A 2 7.92 41.49 1.35
C PRO A 2 7.81 40.02 1.77
N TYR A 3 8.21 39.73 3.00
CA TYR A 3 7.95 38.44 3.63
C TYR A 3 6.46 38.38 3.95
N LEU A 4 5.78 37.31 3.56
CA LEU A 4 4.41 37.00 4.01
C LEU A 4 4.33 37.09 5.53
N LYS A 5 3.26 37.69 6.05
CA LYS A 5 3.03 37.71 7.51
C LYS A 5 2.64 36.31 7.97
N ALA A 6 2.93 35.98 9.23
CA ALA A 6 2.65 34.66 9.80
C ALA A 6 1.19 34.21 9.59
N HIS A 7 0.22 35.11 9.75
CA HIS A 7 -1.20 34.80 9.53
C HIS A 7 -1.57 34.47 8.08
N GLU A 8 -0.82 35.02 7.10
CA GLU A 8 -1.05 34.76 5.67
C GLU A 8 -0.52 33.36 5.33
N ILE A 9 0.61 32.97 5.93
CA ILE A 9 1.18 31.63 5.79
C ILE A 9 0.22 30.58 6.35
N GLU A 10 -0.30 30.78 7.57
CA GLU A 10 -1.26 29.86 8.18
C GLU A 10 -2.53 29.70 7.34
N SER A 11 -3.06 30.82 6.81
CA SER A 11 -4.24 30.78 5.93
C SER A 11 -3.97 30.06 4.61
N ILE A 12 -2.78 30.21 4.03
CA ILE A 12 -2.38 29.49 2.82
C ILE A 12 -2.24 27.99 3.10
N ILE A 13 -1.60 27.62 4.21
CA ILE A 13 -1.47 26.20 4.62
C ILE A 13 -2.86 25.58 4.76
N ASP A 14 -3.77 26.25 5.48
CA ASP A 14 -5.13 25.76 5.68
C ASP A 14 -5.86 25.52 4.35
N LYS A 15 -5.80 26.49 3.42
CA LYS A 15 -6.36 26.35 2.07
C LYS A 15 -5.79 25.16 1.31
N VAL A 16 -4.47 24.95 1.34
CA VAL A 16 -3.81 23.83 0.65
C VAL A 16 -4.21 22.50 1.29
N THR A 17 -4.30 22.43 2.63
CA THR A 17 -4.67 21.19 3.34
C THR A 17 -6.14 20.81 3.22
N THR A 18 -7.02 21.75 2.90
CA THR A 18 -8.46 21.53 2.75
C THR A 18 -8.89 21.32 1.29
N LEU A 19 -7.95 21.29 0.35
CA LEU A 19 -8.25 21.02 -1.06
C LEU A 19 -8.88 19.64 -1.25
N THR A 20 -9.86 19.58 -2.15
CA THR A 20 -10.40 18.31 -2.63
C THR A 20 -9.38 17.62 -3.52
N LEU A 21 -9.56 16.31 -3.75
CA LEU A 21 -8.71 15.54 -4.66
C LEU A 21 -8.70 16.16 -6.07
N GLU A 22 -9.86 16.55 -6.59
CA GLU A 22 -10.00 17.17 -7.91
C GLU A 22 -9.26 18.50 -8.01
N ALA A 23 -9.40 19.36 -7.00
CA ALA A 23 -8.70 20.64 -6.95
C ALA A 23 -7.18 20.46 -6.81
N THR A 24 -6.74 19.46 -6.06
CA THR A 24 -5.32 19.12 -5.92
C THR A 24 -4.73 18.65 -7.25
N LEU A 25 -5.45 17.78 -7.98
CA LEU A 25 -5.02 17.29 -9.29
C LEU A 25 -4.97 18.40 -10.32
N ASP A 26 -5.87 19.39 -10.25
CA ASP A 26 -5.90 20.52 -11.18
C ASP A 26 -4.63 21.39 -11.08
N LEU A 27 -3.96 21.43 -9.93
CA LEU A 27 -2.70 22.16 -9.76
C LEU A 27 -1.51 21.52 -10.51
N ILE A 28 -1.63 20.28 -10.96
CA ILE A 28 -0.55 19.56 -11.65
C ILE A 28 -0.47 20.03 -13.09
N GLU A 29 0.65 20.64 -13.47
CA GLU A 29 0.95 20.99 -14.87
C GLU A 29 1.40 19.73 -15.64
N ARG A 30 2.28 18.94 -15.01
CA ARG A 30 2.86 17.75 -15.64
C ARG A 30 3.34 16.75 -14.59
N ALA A 31 3.13 15.47 -14.87
CA ALA A 31 3.73 14.37 -14.11
C ALA A 31 4.59 13.52 -15.05
N ASP A 32 5.89 13.50 -14.81
CA ASP A 32 6.85 12.66 -15.52
C ASP A 32 7.18 11.44 -14.65
N ILE A 33 6.93 10.25 -15.19
CA ILE A 33 7.20 8.97 -14.52
C ILE A 33 8.36 8.29 -15.22
N ASN A 34 9.41 7.98 -14.49
CA ASN A 34 10.47 7.08 -14.94
C ASN A 34 10.56 5.82 -14.05
N ALA A 35 11.50 4.91 -14.32
CA ALA A 35 11.59 3.64 -13.62
C ALA A 35 11.83 3.76 -12.10
N GLU A 36 12.43 4.87 -11.67
CA GLU A 36 12.94 5.06 -10.29
C GLU A 36 12.38 6.31 -9.59
N ARG A 37 11.82 7.26 -10.34
CA ARG A 37 11.36 8.55 -9.82
C ARG A 37 10.07 9.01 -10.49
N LEU A 38 9.19 9.57 -9.68
CA LEU A 38 8.08 10.41 -10.11
C LEU A 38 8.50 11.87 -9.95
N ARG A 39 8.38 12.65 -11.02
CA ARG A 39 8.52 14.11 -10.97
C ARG A 39 7.16 14.74 -11.24
N VAL A 40 6.64 15.51 -10.29
CA VAL A 40 5.40 16.28 -10.46
C VAL A 40 5.76 17.75 -10.50
N LYS A 41 5.42 18.42 -11.61
CA LYS A 41 5.54 19.86 -11.76
C LYS A 41 4.17 20.49 -11.56
N LEU A 42 4.09 21.44 -10.63
CA LEU A 42 2.89 22.21 -10.35
C LEU A 42 2.81 23.43 -11.27
N SER A 43 1.59 23.80 -11.66
CA SER A 43 1.33 24.99 -12.46
C SER A 43 1.55 26.24 -11.62
N VAL A 44 2.50 27.07 -12.06
CA VAL A 44 2.85 28.33 -11.40
C VAL A 44 1.63 29.24 -11.30
N ASP A 45 0.85 29.36 -12.38
CA ASP A 45 -0.32 30.24 -12.45
C ASP A 45 -1.45 29.78 -11.52
N LYS A 46 -1.70 28.47 -11.45
CA LYS A 46 -2.75 27.92 -10.59
C LYS A 46 -2.36 28.00 -9.12
N VAL A 47 -1.09 27.70 -8.81
CA VAL A 47 -0.56 27.82 -7.45
C VAL A 47 -0.54 29.29 -7.01
N SER A 48 -0.10 30.22 -7.86
CA SER A 48 -0.08 31.66 -7.55
C SER A 48 -1.48 32.20 -7.29
N THR A 49 -2.47 31.77 -8.10
CA THR A 49 -3.89 32.09 -7.89
C THR A 49 -4.42 31.52 -6.57
N LEU A 50 -4.08 30.27 -6.24
CA LEU A 50 -4.52 29.60 -5.02
C LEU A 50 -4.01 30.31 -3.75
N ILE A 51 -2.74 30.69 -3.74
CA ILE A 51 -2.09 31.35 -2.60
C ILE A 51 -2.31 32.87 -2.59
N GLY A 52 -2.94 33.43 -3.63
CA GLY A 52 -3.19 34.86 -3.77
C GLY A 52 -1.92 35.70 -3.94
N GLN A 53 -0.87 35.15 -4.55
CA GLN A 53 0.39 35.84 -4.81
C GLN A 53 0.70 36.00 -6.28
N THR A 54 1.63 36.90 -6.58
CA THR A 54 2.16 37.09 -7.93
C THR A 54 3.17 36.00 -8.26
N THR A 55 3.17 35.56 -9.52
CA THR A 55 4.09 34.56 -10.07
C THR A 55 5.57 34.89 -9.82
N ASP A 56 5.95 36.18 -9.80
CA ASP A 56 7.34 36.63 -9.60
C ASP A 56 7.89 36.39 -8.18
N THR A 57 7.02 36.15 -7.20
CA THR A 57 7.44 35.88 -5.80
C THR A 57 7.63 34.38 -5.54
N LEU A 58 7.23 33.52 -6.49
CA LEU A 58 7.30 32.08 -6.33
C LEU A 58 8.69 31.54 -6.67
N ALA A 59 9.26 30.77 -5.74
CA ALA A 59 10.45 29.99 -5.98
C ALA A 59 10.10 28.82 -6.92
N LEU A 60 10.31 28.99 -8.23
CA LEU A 60 9.90 28.02 -9.27
C LEU A 60 10.53 26.63 -9.07
N ASP A 61 11.69 26.56 -8.43
CA ASP A 61 12.37 25.32 -8.04
C ASP A 61 11.56 24.51 -7.01
N THR A 62 10.81 25.17 -6.13
CA THR A 62 9.95 24.51 -5.12
C THR A 62 8.64 23.95 -5.67
N LEU A 63 8.29 24.28 -6.92
CA LEU A 63 7.08 23.78 -7.60
C LEU A 63 7.30 22.44 -8.31
N THR A 64 8.46 21.82 -8.12
CA THR A 64 8.79 20.48 -8.62
C THR A 64 8.97 19.53 -7.46
N LEU A 65 8.13 18.51 -7.36
CA LEU A 65 8.25 17.43 -6.39
C LEU A 65 8.92 16.23 -7.07
N GLU A 66 9.97 15.68 -6.45
CA GLU A 66 10.60 14.44 -6.88
C GLU A 66 10.50 13.39 -5.79
N GLU A 67 9.81 12.29 -6.10
CA GLU A 67 9.62 11.17 -5.17
C GLU A 67 10.21 9.87 -5.73
N PRO A 68 10.93 9.08 -4.92
CA PRO A 68 11.45 7.79 -5.34
C PRO A 68 10.32 6.76 -5.47
N ILE A 69 10.25 6.09 -6.62
CA ILE A 69 9.24 5.07 -6.93
C ILE A 69 9.89 3.80 -7.47
N THR A 70 9.13 2.72 -7.49
CA THR A 70 9.48 1.48 -8.17
C THR A 70 8.34 1.12 -9.13
N LEU A 71 8.67 0.97 -10.41
CA LEU A 71 7.74 0.41 -11.40
C LEU A 71 7.95 -1.12 -11.50
N SER A 72 6.91 -1.88 -11.19
CA SER A 72 6.91 -3.34 -11.35
C SER A 72 5.88 -3.76 -12.40
N ARG A 73 6.26 -4.68 -13.28
CA ARG A 73 5.36 -5.18 -14.33
C ARG A 73 4.40 -6.22 -13.76
N ARG A 74 3.10 -6.06 -14.00
CA ARG A 74 2.08 -7.08 -13.78
C ARG A 74 1.50 -7.57 -15.10
N ARG A 75 0.81 -8.72 -15.07
CA ARG A 75 0.09 -9.25 -16.23
C ARG A 75 -1.04 -8.32 -16.71
N THR A 76 -1.54 -7.44 -15.83
CA THR A 76 -2.65 -6.52 -16.09
C THR A 76 -2.22 -5.07 -16.32
N GLY A 77 -0.91 -4.77 -16.31
CA GLY A 77 -0.38 -3.41 -16.46
C GLY A 77 0.88 -3.15 -15.64
N THR A 78 1.26 -1.88 -15.49
CA THR A 78 2.41 -1.47 -14.67
C THR A 78 1.92 -1.06 -13.28
N LYS A 79 2.49 -1.63 -12.22
CA LYS A 79 2.25 -1.22 -10.83
C LYS A 79 3.32 -0.22 -10.42
N LEU A 80 2.89 0.98 -10.04
CA LEU A 80 3.73 1.99 -9.40
C LEU A 80 3.66 1.80 -7.88
N SER A 81 4.81 1.76 -7.22
CA SER A 81 4.93 1.67 -5.76
C SER A 81 5.85 2.77 -5.27
N TRP A 82 5.44 3.56 -4.27
CA TRP A 82 6.32 4.54 -3.65
C TRP A 82 7.34 3.86 -2.75
N ILE A 83 8.59 4.33 -2.79
CA ILE A 83 9.64 3.86 -1.88
C ILE A 83 9.47 4.58 -0.55
N GLY A 84 9.21 3.85 0.53
CA GLY A 84 9.03 4.40 1.89
C GLY A 84 7.57 4.67 2.30
N TYR A 85 6.62 4.61 1.36
CA TYR A 85 5.20 4.66 1.69
C TYR A 85 4.71 3.24 1.99
N LYS A 86 4.16 3.00 3.19
CA LYS A 86 3.52 1.72 3.51
C LYS A 86 2.33 1.55 2.56
N SER A 87 2.42 0.57 1.66
CA SER A 87 1.26 0.15 0.88
C SER A 87 0.15 -0.25 1.86
N GLU A 88 -1.10 0.11 1.55
CA GLU A 88 -2.23 -0.36 2.35
C GLU A 88 -2.14 -1.88 2.55
N PRO A 89 -2.37 -2.38 3.78
CA PRO A 89 -2.27 -3.79 4.07
C PRO A 89 -3.21 -4.59 3.17
N ASN A 90 -2.78 -5.76 2.69
CA ASN A 90 -3.63 -6.60 1.86
C ASN A 90 -4.76 -7.21 2.71
N HIS A 91 -5.86 -6.47 2.89
CA HIS A 91 -6.98 -6.85 3.75
C HIS A 91 -7.59 -8.20 3.38
N ALA A 92 -7.58 -8.58 2.09
CA ALA A 92 -8.04 -9.89 1.67
C ALA A 92 -7.13 -11.01 2.17
N LEU A 93 -5.80 -10.82 2.10
CA LEU A 93 -4.83 -11.76 2.65
C LEU A 93 -4.92 -11.85 4.17
N ILE A 94 -5.06 -10.71 4.86
CA ILE A 94 -5.22 -10.66 6.32
C ILE A 94 -6.45 -11.45 6.74
N ARG A 95 -7.61 -11.21 6.12
CA ARG A 95 -8.83 -11.98 6.39
C ARG A 95 -8.61 -13.47 6.15
N ALA A 96 -7.96 -13.86 5.06
CA ALA A 96 -7.69 -15.26 4.78
C ALA A 96 -6.79 -15.93 5.84
N ILE A 97 -5.82 -15.19 6.41
CA ILE A 97 -4.98 -15.68 7.50
C ILE A 97 -5.82 -15.89 8.77
N VAL A 98 -6.61 -14.88 9.16
CA VAL A 98 -7.48 -14.97 10.35
C VAL A 98 -8.47 -16.12 10.21
N THR A 99 -9.16 -16.22 9.06
CA THR A 99 -10.10 -17.32 8.80
C THR A 99 -9.41 -18.69 8.86
N ALA A 100 -8.17 -18.81 8.37
CA ALA A 100 -7.42 -20.05 8.48
C ALA A 100 -7.09 -20.39 9.94
N GLN A 101 -6.75 -19.40 10.76
CA GLN A 101 -6.51 -19.57 12.20
C GLN A 101 -7.79 -20.02 12.90
N ASP A 102 -8.94 -19.43 12.58
CA ASP A 102 -10.25 -19.84 13.12
C ASP A 102 -10.55 -21.31 12.80
N TRP A 103 -10.25 -21.78 11.58
CA TRP A 103 -10.42 -23.19 11.24
C TRP A 103 -9.54 -24.11 12.10
N VAL A 104 -8.29 -23.73 12.34
CA VAL A 104 -7.41 -24.48 13.24
C VAL A 104 -7.98 -24.51 14.67
N HIS A 105 -8.55 -23.40 15.14
CA HIS A 105 -9.22 -23.36 16.44
C HIS A 105 -10.45 -24.29 16.50
N LEU A 106 -11.29 -24.30 15.46
CA LEU A 106 -12.45 -25.20 15.37
C LEU A 106 -12.04 -26.67 15.35
N ILE A 107 -11.00 -27.03 14.58
CA ILE A 107 -10.47 -28.41 14.54
C ILE A 107 -9.94 -28.81 15.93
N LYS A 108 -9.21 -27.92 16.61
CA LYS A 108 -8.73 -28.16 17.98
C LYS A 108 -9.86 -28.31 18.99
N ALA A 109 -11.01 -27.67 18.75
CA ALA A 109 -12.22 -27.80 19.56
C ALA A 109 -13.03 -29.06 19.24
N GLY A 110 -12.60 -29.90 18.29
CA GLY A 110 -13.24 -31.17 17.95
C GLY A 110 -14.24 -31.10 16.80
N HIS A 111 -14.37 -29.96 16.11
CA HIS A 111 -15.18 -29.87 14.89
C HIS A 111 -14.53 -30.64 13.74
N SER A 112 -15.35 -31.30 12.92
CA SER A 112 -14.84 -31.99 11.74
C SER A 112 -14.52 -31.00 10.62
N VAL A 113 -13.60 -31.38 9.74
CA VAL A 113 -13.28 -30.60 8.53
C VAL A 113 -14.53 -30.42 7.65
N SER A 114 -15.39 -31.43 7.60
CA SER A 114 -16.67 -31.39 6.88
C SER A 114 -17.62 -30.32 7.42
N ASP A 115 -17.68 -30.13 8.74
CA ASP A 115 -18.51 -29.08 9.37
C ASP A 115 -18.04 -27.69 8.93
N ILE A 116 -16.72 -27.49 8.92
CA ILE A 116 -16.10 -26.22 8.51
C ILE A 116 -16.33 -25.95 7.02
N MET A 117 -16.20 -26.98 6.18
CA MET A 117 -16.49 -26.88 4.74
C MET A 117 -17.93 -26.46 4.47
N ASN A 118 -18.88 -27.10 5.15
CA ASN A 118 -20.31 -26.81 5.01
C ASN A 118 -20.64 -25.40 5.50
N ALA A 119 -20.08 -24.98 6.65
CA ALA A 119 -20.31 -23.65 7.20
C ALA A 119 -19.75 -22.52 6.32
N GLN A 120 -18.63 -22.76 5.64
CA GLN A 120 -17.94 -21.75 4.83
C GLN A 120 -18.21 -21.87 3.32
N ASN A 121 -18.93 -22.92 2.89
CA ASN A 121 -19.17 -23.27 1.49
C ASN A 121 -17.86 -23.37 0.68
N ILE A 122 -16.87 -24.11 1.20
CA ILE A 122 -15.54 -24.26 0.60
C ILE A 122 -15.27 -25.72 0.20
N PRO A 123 -14.78 -25.98 -1.03
CA PRO A 123 -14.39 -27.34 -1.44
C PRO A 123 -13.22 -27.89 -0.62
N GLU A 124 -13.20 -29.21 -0.42
CA GLU A 124 -12.20 -29.90 0.40
C GLU A 124 -10.75 -29.62 -0.06
N GLY A 125 -10.47 -29.69 -1.36
CA GLY A 125 -9.13 -29.40 -1.88
C GLY A 125 -8.66 -27.96 -1.57
N MET A 126 -9.58 -27.03 -1.34
CA MET A 126 -9.28 -25.64 -1.02
C MET A 126 -9.07 -25.41 0.47
N ILE A 127 -9.75 -26.16 1.36
CA ILE A 127 -9.61 -26.00 2.81
C ILE A 127 -8.18 -26.33 3.24
N TRP A 128 -7.62 -27.44 2.76
CA TRP A 128 -6.26 -27.88 3.09
C TRP A 128 -5.17 -26.94 2.56
N LYS A 129 -5.41 -26.28 1.42
CA LYS A 129 -4.48 -25.28 0.89
C LYS A 129 -4.51 -23.99 1.69
N ARG A 130 -5.71 -23.54 2.08
CA ARG A 130 -5.91 -22.28 2.82
C ARG A 130 -5.56 -22.39 4.29
N ILE A 131 -5.79 -23.55 4.92
CA ILE A 131 -5.48 -23.73 6.35
C ILE A 131 -3.99 -23.56 6.65
N ARG A 132 -3.11 -23.79 5.65
CA ARG A 132 -1.67 -23.52 5.75
C ARG A 132 -1.35 -22.07 6.11
N LEU A 133 -2.22 -21.12 5.74
CA LEU A 133 -2.05 -19.70 6.08
C LEU A 133 -2.10 -19.44 7.59
N ALA A 134 -2.69 -20.34 8.38
CA ALA A 134 -2.72 -20.23 9.83
C ALA A 134 -1.33 -20.38 10.48
N PHE A 135 -0.38 -21.00 9.77
CA PHE A 135 0.93 -21.39 10.29
C PHE A 135 2.08 -20.50 9.78
N LEU A 136 1.76 -19.31 9.25
CA LEU A 136 2.77 -18.32 8.90
C LEU A 136 3.49 -17.83 10.16
N SER A 137 4.78 -17.49 10.02
CA SER A 137 5.54 -16.97 11.17
C SER A 137 4.97 -15.63 11.65
N PRO A 138 4.98 -15.36 12.97
CA PRO A 138 4.53 -14.08 13.51
C PRO A 138 5.24 -12.88 12.86
N ARG A 139 6.53 -13.03 12.56
CA ARG A 139 7.32 -11.98 11.89
C ARG A 139 6.86 -11.75 10.45
N LEU A 140 6.50 -12.80 9.71
CA LEU A 140 5.94 -12.68 8.37
C LEU A 140 4.55 -12.05 8.39
N ILE A 141 3.71 -12.38 9.36
CA ILE A 141 2.41 -11.73 9.56
C ILE A 141 2.60 -10.24 9.82
N GLY A 142 3.53 -9.87 10.72
CA GLY A 142 3.89 -8.46 10.96
C GLY A 142 4.33 -7.74 9.69
N ALA A 143 5.22 -8.35 8.91
CA ALA A 143 5.67 -7.79 7.64
C ALA A 143 4.52 -7.64 6.62
N ILE A 144 3.56 -8.57 6.59
CA ILE A 144 2.36 -8.48 5.73
C ILE A 144 1.47 -7.30 6.15
N LEU A 145 1.30 -7.09 7.46
CA LEU A 145 0.53 -5.97 8.01
C LEU A 145 1.21 -4.63 7.73
N ASP A 146 2.55 -4.59 7.83
CA ASP A 146 3.33 -3.38 7.58
C ASP A 146 3.60 -3.10 6.10
N GLY A 147 3.27 -4.03 5.21
CA GLY A 147 3.58 -3.93 3.78
C GLY A 147 5.08 -4.03 3.47
N THR A 148 5.89 -4.54 4.39
CA THR A 148 7.37 -4.56 4.34
C THR A 148 7.96 -5.89 3.85
N THR A 149 7.14 -6.83 3.39
CA THR A 149 7.60 -8.13 2.88
C THR A 149 8.55 -8.03 1.68
N GLY A 150 8.60 -6.88 0.99
CA GLY A 150 9.39 -6.70 -0.24
C GLY A 150 8.90 -7.55 -1.43
N HIS A 151 7.80 -8.29 -1.23
CA HIS A 151 7.22 -9.21 -2.19
C HIS A 151 5.72 -8.96 -2.27
N ASP A 152 5.18 -9.04 -3.49
CA ASP A 152 3.74 -9.04 -3.72
C ASP A 152 3.14 -10.39 -3.28
N LEU A 153 2.88 -10.51 -1.97
CA LEU A 153 2.26 -11.69 -1.37
C LEU A 153 0.76 -11.64 -1.59
N THR A 154 0.23 -12.74 -2.11
CA THR A 154 -1.19 -12.94 -2.35
C THR A 154 -1.61 -14.29 -1.80
N ILE A 155 -2.90 -14.44 -1.51
CA ILE A 155 -3.49 -15.73 -1.10
C ILE A 155 -3.07 -16.81 -2.09
N LYS A 156 -3.28 -16.57 -3.40
CA LYS A 156 -2.94 -17.52 -4.46
C LYS A 156 -1.48 -17.94 -4.39
N LYS A 157 -0.54 -17.00 -4.21
CA LYS A 157 0.89 -17.30 -4.11
C LYS A 157 1.12 -18.25 -2.94
N LEU A 158 0.74 -17.84 -1.72
CA LEU A 158 0.96 -18.61 -0.50
C LEU A 158 0.23 -19.96 -0.46
N THR A 159 -0.86 -20.13 -1.21
CA THR A 159 -1.57 -21.42 -1.32
C THR A 159 -1.07 -22.32 -2.45
N THR A 160 -0.26 -21.79 -3.39
CA THR A 160 0.25 -22.54 -4.55
C THR A 160 1.69 -22.99 -4.35
N ILE A 161 2.52 -22.14 -3.75
CA ILE A 161 3.89 -22.52 -3.41
C ILE A 161 3.91 -23.32 -2.11
N ASP A 162 4.85 -24.26 -2.04
CA ASP A 162 5.12 -24.95 -0.79
C ASP A 162 5.79 -23.98 0.20
N VAL A 163 5.00 -23.52 1.17
CA VAL A 163 5.47 -22.64 2.26
C VAL A 163 6.22 -23.52 3.27
N PRO A 164 7.51 -23.23 3.54
CA PRO A 164 8.30 -24.01 4.49
C PRO A 164 7.62 -24.11 5.86
N LEU A 165 7.75 -25.26 6.51
CA LEU A 165 7.23 -25.45 7.87
C LEU A 165 8.04 -24.66 8.90
N LEU A 166 9.35 -24.53 8.68
CA LEU A 166 10.23 -23.78 9.57
C LEU A 166 10.04 -22.28 9.37
N TRP A 167 9.69 -21.57 10.45
CA TRP A 167 9.51 -20.12 10.41
C TRP A 167 10.76 -19.37 9.95
N ALA A 168 11.97 -19.81 10.34
CA ALA A 168 13.21 -19.20 9.87
C ALA A 168 13.35 -19.25 8.34
N GLU A 169 12.92 -20.35 7.70
CA GLU A 169 12.93 -20.48 6.24
C GLU A 169 11.83 -19.65 5.57
N GLN A 170 10.65 -19.54 6.19
CA GLN A 170 9.61 -18.64 5.71
C GLN A 170 10.10 -17.20 5.72
N GLU A 171 10.72 -16.79 6.80
CA GLU A 171 11.24 -15.44 6.97
C GLU A 171 12.33 -15.12 5.95
N ALA A 172 13.33 -15.99 5.79
CA ALA A 172 14.39 -15.81 4.80
C ALA A 172 13.86 -15.75 3.36
N ARG A 173 12.73 -16.42 3.08
CA ARG A 173 12.15 -16.49 1.74
C ARG A 173 11.20 -15.33 1.42
N PHE A 174 10.49 -14.80 2.40
CA PHE A 174 9.39 -13.86 2.18
C PHE A 174 9.59 -12.48 2.81
N ILE A 175 10.58 -12.32 3.69
CA ILE A 175 10.94 -11.05 4.31
C ILE A 175 12.30 -10.64 3.75
N ARG A 176 12.42 -9.37 3.37
CA ARG A 176 13.67 -8.78 2.87
C ARG A 176 14.39 -8.04 4.00
#